data_AF-A0A959K0D4-F1
#
_entry.id   AF-A0A959K0D4-F1
#
_cell.length_a   1.000
_cell.length_b   1.000
_cell.length_c   1.000
_cell.angle_alpha   90.00
_cell.angle_beta   90.00
_cell.angle_gamma   90.00
#
_symmetry.space_group_name_H-M   'P 1'
#
loop_
_entity.id
_entity.type
_entity.pdbx_description
1 polymer ?
#
loop_
_entity_poly.entity_id
_entity_poly.type
_entity_poly.pdbx_seq_one_letter_code
_entity_poly.pdbx_strand_id
1 'polypeptide(L)'
;MDINHRQADQQIRETLQDWPKIVAQYQKPDKKKAYTQIANTFLPFVGLWILMYFSLSWSYWITLGLAVINAFFLVRIFIIQHDCGHQSFLKK
;
A
#
# COMPACT_ATOMS: atom_id res chain seq x y z
N MET A 1 17.90 33.36 30.06
CA MET A 1 16.77 32.59 29.48
C MET A 1 17.25 31.55 28.44
N ASP A 2 18.34 31.79 27.70
CA ASP A 2 18.88 30.89 26.65
C ASP A 2 19.50 29.55 27.07
N ILE A 3 19.89 29.37 28.34
CA ILE A 3 20.60 28.16 28.77
C ILE A 3 19.63 26.95 28.88
N ASN A 4 18.38 27.22 29.26
CA ASN A 4 17.36 26.19 29.50
C ASN A 4 16.89 25.53 28.19
N HIS A 5 16.81 26.30 27.10
CA HIS A 5 16.47 25.78 25.78
C HIS A 5 17.55 24.85 25.22
N ARG A 6 18.83 25.21 25.38
CA ARG A 6 19.95 24.36 24.92
C ARG A 6 20.04 23.03 25.66
N GLN A 7 19.72 23.00 26.96
CA GLN A 7 19.68 21.75 27.74
C GLN A 7 18.49 20.87 27.34
N ALA A 8 17.32 21.47 27.11
CA ALA A 8 16.13 20.76 26.62
C ALA A 8 16.38 20.15 25.22
N ASP A 9 17.01 20.90 24.31
CA ASP A 9 17.36 20.44 22.97
C ASP A 9 18.36 19.26 22.99
N GLN A 10 19.31 19.27 23.93
CA GLN A 10 20.27 18.18 24.13
C GLN A 10 19.58 16.90 24.61
N GLN A 11 18.67 17.00 25.59
CA GLN A 11 17.87 15.87 26.08
C GLN A 11 16.98 15.28 24.98
N ILE A 12 16.35 16.13 24.17
CA ILE A 12 15.53 15.68 23.04
C ILE A 12 16.39 14.92 22.03
N ARG A 13 17.59 15.44 21.70
CA ARG A 13 18.50 14.79 20.75
C ARG A 13 19.02 13.45 21.25
N GLU A 14 19.41 13.32 22.52
CA GLU A 14 19.80 12.04 23.11
C GLU A 14 18.64 11.03 23.11
N THR A 15 17.44 11.47 23.48
CA THR A 15 16.24 10.62 23.50
C THR A 15 15.86 10.14 22.09
N LEU A 16 16.01 11.01 21.08
CA LEU A 16 15.70 10.69 19.69
C LEU A 16 16.85 9.96 18.95
N GLN A 17 18.06 9.90 19.52
CA GLN A 17 19.21 9.28 18.87
C GLN A 17 19.02 7.78 18.62
N ASP A 18 18.34 7.08 19.52
CA ASP A 18 18.02 5.65 19.39
C ASP A 18 16.62 5.38 18.81
N TRP A 19 15.82 6.42 18.57
CA TRP A 19 14.50 6.28 17.95
C TRP A 19 14.52 5.52 16.61
N PRO A 20 15.46 5.78 15.68
CA PRO A 20 15.53 5.01 14.42
C PRO A 20 15.77 3.51 14.65
N LYS A 21 16.57 3.16 15.67
CA LYS A 21 16.82 1.76 16.03
C LYS A 21 15.60 1.09 16.65
N ILE A 22 14.78 1.83 17.40
CA ILE A 22 13.54 1.33 18.00
C ILE A 22 12.49 1.09 16.91
N VAL A 23 12.31 2.05 15.99
CA VAL A 23 11.33 1.94 14.91
C VAL A 23 11.70 0.87 13.87
N ALA A 24 13.00 0.66 13.62
CA ALA A 24 13.49 -0.38 12.72
C ALA A 24 13.07 -1.80 13.14
N GLN A 25 12.84 -2.05 14.43
CA GLN A 25 12.42 -3.36 14.97
C GLN A 25 10.97 -3.70 14.57
N TYR A 26 10.16 -2.66 14.33
CA TYR A 26 8.75 -2.76 13.94
C TYR A 26 8.56 -2.69 12.42
N GLN A 27 9.56 -2.22 11.67
CA GLN A 27 9.62 -2.33 10.20
C GLN A 27 10.00 -3.76 9.77
N LYS A 28 9.24 -4.77 10.19
CA LYS A 28 9.39 -6.13 9.63
C LYS A 28 8.50 -6.22 8.38
N PRO A 29 9.06 -6.20 7.16
CA PRO A 29 8.28 -6.45 5.94
C PRO A 29 7.79 -7.90 5.98
N ASP A 30 6.53 -8.08 6.33
CA ASP A 30 5.87 -9.39 6.29
C ASP A 30 5.47 -9.68 4.84
N LYS A 31 6.41 -10.29 4.11
CA LYS A 31 6.24 -10.67 2.70
C LYS A 31 4.96 -11.49 2.50
N LYS A 32 4.56 -12.33 3.47
CA LYS A 32 3.34 -13.15 3.35
C LYS A 32 2.08 -12.29 3.36
N LYS A 33 2.01 -11.28 4.22
CA LYS A 33 0.90 -10.30 4.22
C LYS A 33 0.85 -9.47 2.94
N ALA A 34 2.02 -9.14 2.37
CA ALA A 34 2.10 -8.44 1.10
C ALA A 34 1.49 -9.25 -0.05
N TYR A 35 1.88 -10.53 -0.16
CA TYR A 35 1.37 -11.42 -1.19
C TYR A 35 -0.14 -11.68 -1.03
N THR A 36 -0.65 -11.84 0.19
CA THR A 36 -2.11 -12.00 0.39
C THR A 36 -2.87 -10.73 0.02
N GLN A 37 -2.33 -9.55 0.29
CA GLN A 37 -2.94 -8.27 -0.11
C GLN A 37 -2.95 -8.06 -1.63
N ILE A 38 -1.87 -8.46 -2.30
CA ILE A 38 -1.80 -8.46 -3.77
C ILE A 38 -2.81 -9.45 -4.35
N ALA A 39 -2.79 -10.70 -3.88
CA ALA A 39 -3.70 -11.74 -4.35
C ALA A 39 -5.18 -11.35 -4.17
N ASN A 40 -5.54 -10.82 -2.99
CA ASN A 40 -6.91 -10.37 -2.71
C ASN A 40 -7.37 -9.18 -3.56
N THR A 41 -6.46 -8.47 -4.24
CA THR A 41 -6.80 -7.35 -5.13
C THR A 41 -6.77 -7.78 -6.61
N PHE A 42 -5.79 -8.58 -7.01
CA PHE A 42 -5.68 -9.08 -8.38
C PHE A 42 -6.76 -10.11 -8.72
N LEU A 43 -7.09 -11.00 -7.78
CA LEU A 43 -8.08 -12.06 -8.01
C LEU A 43 -9.48 -11.49 -8.34
N PRO A 44 -10.05 -10.55 -7.56
CA PRO A 44 -11.33 -9.94 -7.91
C PRO A 44 -11.26 -9.09 -9.19
N PHE A 45 -10.14 -8.42 -9.49
CA PHE A 45 -9.95 -7.69 -10.75
C PHE A 45 -10.06 -8.62 -11.97
N VAL A 46 -9.33 -9.75 -11.95
CA VAL A 46 -9.37 -10.74 -13.03
C VAL A 46 -10.77 -11.39 -13.12
N GLY A 47 -11.39 -11.70 -11.97
CA GLY A 47 -12.76 -12.22 -11.93
C GLY A 47 -13.78 -11.28 -12.56
N LEU A 48 -13.72 -9.98 -12.23
CA LEU A 48 -14.59 -8.96 -12.83
C LEU A 48 -14.31 -8.78 -14.32
N TRP A 49 -13.05 -8.83 -14.74
CA TRP A 49 -12.70 -8.73 -16.15
C TRP A 49 -13.27 -9.89 -16.98
N ILE A 50 -13.19 -11.12 -16.47
CA ILE A 50 -13.82 -12.29 -17.09
C ILE A 50 -15.35 -12.12 -17.13
N LEU A 51 -15.95 -11.63 -16.04
CA LEU A 51 -17.39 -11.39 -15.97
C LEU A 51 -17.84 -10.32 -16.98
N MET A 52 -17.04 -9.27 -17.19
CA MET A 52 -17.26 -8.26 -18.21
C MET A 52 -17.22 -8.84 -19.62
N TYR A 53 -16.28 -9.75 -19.90
CA TYR A 53 -16.19 -10.44 -21.19
C TYR A 53 -17.47 -11.23 -21.49
N PHE A 54 -17.99 -11.96 -20.50
CA PHE A 54 -19.25 -12.68 -20.67
C PHE A 54 -20.47 -11.76 -20.75
N SER A 55 -20.49 -10.64 -20.00
CA SER A 55 -21.63 -9.73 -19.97
C SER A 55 -21.84 -8.93 -21.26
N LEU A 56 -20.80 -8.80 -22.09
CA LEU A 56 -20.91 -8.20 -23.44
C LEU A 56 -21.97 -8.87 -24.30
N SER A 57 -22.18 -10.17 -24.14
CA SER A 57 -23.22 -10.92 -24.87
C SER A 57 -24.65 -10.61 -24.41
N TRP A 58 -24.81 -10.07 -23.20
CA TRP A 58 -26.11 -9.78 -22.59
C TRP A 58 -26.48 -8.30 -22.70
N SER A 59 -25.61 -7.40 -22.24
CA SER A 59 -25.89 -5.95 -22.25
C SER A 59 -24.64 -5.13 -21.97
N TYR A 60 -24.39 -4.16 -22.85
CA TYR A 60 -23.33 -3.16 -22.68
C TYR A 60 -23.49 -2.33 -21.41
N TRP A 61 -24.71 -2.12 -20.92
CA TRP A 61 -24.94 -1.38 -19.67
C TRP A 61 -24.45 -2.15 -18.43
N ILE A 62 -24.59 -3.48 -18.45
CA ILE A 62 -24.06 -4.34 -17.38
C ILE A 62 -22.53 -4.32 -17.43
N THR A 63 -21.95 -4.42 -18.62
CA THR A 63 -20.50 -4.29 -18.81
C THR A 63 -19.99 -2.93 -18.31
N LEU A 64 -20.71 -1.84 -18.57
CA LEU A 64 -20.34 -0.50 -18.10
C LEU A 64 -20.37 -0.40 -16.57
N GLY A 65 -21.41 -0.94 -15.92
CA GLY A 65 -21.48 -0.98 -14.46
C GLY A 65 -20.33 -1.80 -13.84
N LEU A 66 -20.04 -2.97 -14.41
CA LEU A 66 -18.90 -3.79 -14.01
C LEU A 66 -17.56 -3.10 -14.26
N ALA A 67 -17.43 -2.32 -15.34
CA ALA A 67 -16.21 -1.57 -15.65
C ALA A 67 -15.89 -0.53 -14.58
N VAL A 68 -16.89 0.19 -14.07
CA VAL A 68 -16.70 1.17 -12.98
C VAL A 68 -16.20 0.47 -11.71
N ILE A 69 -16.80 -0.67 -11.35
CA ILE A 69 -16.34 -1.46 -10.19
C ILE A 69 -14.91 -1.96 -10.42
N ASN A 70 -14.62 -2.47 -11.62
CA ASN A 70 -13.29 -2.99 -11.97
C ASN A 70 -12.22 -1.89 -11.98
N ALA A 71 -12.58 -0.66 -12.35
CA ALA A 71 -11.70 0.51 -12.29
C ALA A 71 -11.24 0.83 -10.85
N PHE A 72 -12.10 0.63 -9.84
CA PHE A 72 -11.70 0.79 -8.44
C PHE A 72 -10.60 -0.20 -8.04
N PHE A 73 -10.72 -1.46 -8.46
CA PHE A 73 -9.66 -2.46 -8.24
C PHE A 73 -8.38 -2.11 -8.99
N LEU A 74 -8.49 -1.57 -10.21
CA LEU A 74 -7.32 -1.13 -10.98
C LEU A 74 -6.56 0.00 -10.28
N VAL A 75 -7.26 1.01 -9.73
CA VAL A 75 -6.63 2.08 -8.94
C VAL A 75 -5.93 1.49 -7.71
N ARG A 76 -6.55 0.53 -7.03
CA ARG A 76 -5.94 -0.14 -5.88
C ARG A 76 -4.67 -0.90 -6.25
N ILE A 77 -4.66 -1.59 -7.39
CA ILE A 77 -3.47 -2.25 -7.93
C ILE A 77 -2.37 -1.23 -8.22
N PHE A 78 -2.71 -0.09 -8.84
CA PHE A 78 -1.77 0.98 -9.13
C PHE A 78 -1.14 1.55 -7.85
N ILE A 79 -1.93 1.79 -6.80
CA ILE A 79 -1.43 2.25 -5.50
C ILE A 79 -0.44 1.25 -4.92
N ILE A 80 -0.76 -0.06 -4.95
CA ILE A 80 0.14 -1.11 -4.46
C ILE A 80 1.42 -1.16 -5.29
N GLN A 81 1.33 -1.06 -6.63
CA GLN A 81 2.51 -1.06 -7.50
C GLN A 81 3.39 0.19 -7.30
N HIS A 82 2.77 1.35 -7.10
CA HIS A 82 3.46 2.60 -6.81
C HIS A 82 4.18 2.53 -5.46
N ASP A 83 3.50 2.04 -4.42
CA ASP A 83 4.06 1.89 -3.06
C ASP A 83 5.14 0.78 -3.00
N CYS A 84 4.97 -0.30 -3.76
CA CYS A 84 6.01 -1.32 -3.96
C CYS A 84 7.21 -0.80 -4.78
N GLY A 85 6.97 0.04 -5.78
CA GLY A 85 7.99 0.65 -6.65
C GLY A 85 8.87 1.68 -5.94
N HIS A 86 8.33 2.35 -4.92
CA HIS A 86 9.07 3.25 -4.02
C HIS A 86 9.85 2.53 -2.90
N GLN A 87 10.13 1.22 -3.05
CA GLN A 87 11.10 0.45 -2.26
C GLN A 87 10.68 0.00 -0.83
N SER A 88 9.39 -0.14 -0.52
CA SER A 88 9.00 -0.70 0.81
C SER A 88 8.97 -2.25 0.90
N PHE A 89 9.05 -2.99 -0.23
CA PHE A 89 8.91 -4.46 -0.24
C PHE A 89 10.11 -5.26 -0.77
N LEU A 90 11.06 -4.63 -1.46
CA LEU A 90 12.26 -5.28 -1.98
C LEU A 90 13.50 -4.50 -1.55
N LYS A 91 13.96 -4.78 -0.33
CA LYS A 91 15.36 -4.49 0.04
C LYS A 91 16.25 -5.48 -0.72
N LYS A 92 17.32 -4.96 -1.35
CA LYS A 92 18.42 -5.77 -1.93
C LYS A 92 18.90 -6.83 -0.96
#